data_AF-M0MTR9-F1
#
_entry.id   AF-M0MTR9-F1
#
_cell.length_a   1.000
_cell.length_b   1.000
_cell.length_c   1.000
_cell.angle_alpha   90.00
_cell.angle_beta   90.00
_cell.angle_gamma   90.00
#
_symmetry.space_group_name_H-M   'P 1'
#
loop_
_entity.id
_entity.type
_entity.pdbx_description
1 polymer ?
#
loop_
_entity_poly.entity_id
_entity_poly.type
_entity_poly.pdbx_seq_one_letter_code
_entity_poly.pdbx_strand_id
1 'polypeptide(L)'
;MASLLDTDEVENFDERVEENDWHVYPLDLRGLAREHGREIMRNTAGVAATAALIGMDTEVFEELMADTMGEEMLETNVEVLEEAHAEVSEMEFTHDLEVPTGSHDEEQVLLNGSHSVAYGAIDEGCRFIAGYPMTPWTDVFTMYVFTPRTQQRVQPEIVKSSRCPGRLA
;
A
#
# COMPACT_ATOMS: atom_id res chain seq x y z
N MET A 1 -14.91 7.75 -17.54
CA MET A 1 -13.48 8.18 -17.46
C MET A 1 -12.86 7.43 -16.30
N ALA A 2 -11.63 6.92 -16.36
CA ALA A 2 -11.16 6.01 -15.31
C ALA A 2 -10.31 6.70 -14.25
N SER A 3 -10.98 7.61 -13.54
CA SER A 3 -10.58 8.23 -12.28
C SER A 3 -10.94 7.33 -11.09
N LEU A 4 -10.58 7.76 -9.88
CA LEU A 4 -11.00 7.14 -8.62
C LEU A 4 -12.54 7.05 -8.49
N LEU A 5 -13.26 7.94 -9.16
CA LEU A 5 -14.71 8.06 -9.18
C LEU A 5 -15.18 8.43 -10.60
N ASP A 6 -16.20 7.72 -11.14
CA ASP A 6 -16.83 8.09 -12.41
C ASP A 6 -18.00 9.05 -12.13
N THR A 7 -17.84 10.31 -12.55
CA THR A 7 -18.80 11.38 -12.23
C THR A 7 -20.14 11.20 -12.92
N ASP A 8 -20.16 10.52 -14.07
CA ASP A 8 -21.38 10.26 -14.84
C ASP A 8 -22.30 9.23 -14.14
N GLU A 9 -21.77 8.44 -13.22
CA GLU A 9 -22.53 7.46 -12.43
C GLU A 9 -23.10 8.04 -11.12
N VAL A 10 -22.74 9.29 -10.79
CA VAL A 10 -23.19 9.95 -9.56
C VAL A 10 -24.35 10.89 -9.86
N GLU A 11 -25.54 10.53 -9.35
CA GLU A 11 -26.72 11.41 -9.43
C GLU A 11 -26.45 12.76 -8.75
N ASN A 12 -26.84 13.84 -9.45
CA ASN A 12 -26.69 15.23 -9.02
C ASN A 12 -25.25 15.58 -8.58
N PHE A 13 -24.24 15.08 -9.29
CA PHE A 13 -22.84 15.24 -8.92
C PHE A 13 -22.46 16.69 -8.60
N ASP A 14 -22.74 17.65 -9.50
CA ASP A 14 -22.37 19.05 -9.31
C ASP A 14 -23.04 19.70 -8.09
N GLU A 15 -24.34 19.43 -7.88
CA GLU A 15 -25.07 19.91 -6.69
C GLU A 15 -24.43 19.37 -5.40
N ARG A 16 -24.04 18.09 -5.40
CA ARG A 16 -23.39 17.47 -4.24
C ARG A 16 -21.98 18.01 -4.00
N VAL A 17 -21.23 18.33 -5.06
CA VAL A 17 -19.91 18.97 -4.96
C VAL A 17 -20.04 20.32 -4.23
N GLU A 18 -20.99 21.15 -4.65
CA GLU A 18 -21.26 22.44 -4.02
C GLU A 18 -21.78 22.29 -2.58
N GLU A 19 -22.73 21.40 -2.34
CA GLU A 19 -23.34 21.19 -1.01
C GLU A 19 -22.34 20.68 0.04
N ASN A 20 -21.35 19.89 -0.37
CA ASN A 20 -20.41 19.22 0.53
C ASN A 20 -18.99 19.80 0.48
N ASP A 21 -18.78 20.88 -0.28
CA ASP A 21 -17.47 21.54 -0.43
C ASP A 21 -16.38 20.56 -0.90
N TRP A 22 -16.68 19.79 -1.96
CA TRP A 22 -15.74 18.81 -2.50
C TRP A 22 -14.73 19.45 -3.45
N HIS A 23 -13.45 19.18 -3.22
CA HIS A 23 -12.37 19.49 -4.15
C HIS A 23 -12.23 18.36 -5.17
N VAL A 24 -12.62 18.62 -6.42
CA VAL A 24 -12.65 17.60 -7.49
C VAL A 24 -11.61 17.91 -8.55
N TYR A 25 -10.75 16.92 -8.82
CA TYR A 25 -9.70 16.98 -9.84
C TYR A 25 -10.00 15.98 -10.97
N PRO A 26 -10.25 16.45 -12.20
CA PRO A 26 -10.50 15.56 -13.33
C PRO A 26 -9.18 14.93 -13.79
N LEU A 27 -9.03 13.62 -13.60
CA LEU A 27 -7.81 12.87 -13.93
C LEU A 27 -8.14 11.65 -14.81
N ASP A 28 -7.40 11.47 -15.91
CA ASP A 28 -7.47 10.23 -16.70
C ASP A 28 -6.31 9.29 -16.39
N LEU A 29 -6.38 8.65 -15.22
CA LEU A 29 -5.33 7.73 -14.76
C LEU A 29 -5.14 6.52 -15.69
N ARG A 30 -6.18 6.10 -16.45
CA ARG A 30 -6.02 5.05 -17.45
C ARG A 30 -5.38 5.58 -18.73
N GLY A 31 -5.65 6.82 -19.12
CA GLY A 31 -4.96 7.49 -20.21
C GLY A 31 -3.45 7.48 -19.96
N LEU A 32 -3.05 8.09 -18.84
CA LEU A 32 -1.67 8.11 -18.34
C LEU A 32 -1.03 6.71 -18.33
N ALA A 33 -1.72 5.70 -17.80
CA ALA A 33 -1.17 4.33 -17.75
C ALA A 33 -1.06 3.63 -19.12
N ARG A 34 -1.91 3.97 -20.10
CA ARG A 34 -1.95 3.32 -21.41
C ARG A 34 -0.81 3.78 -22.32
N GLU A 35 -0.35 5.01 -22.15
CA GLU A 35 0.79 5.56 -22.89
C GLU A 35 2.07 4.78 -22.58
N HIS A 36 2.17 4.27 -21.35
CA HIS A 36 3.26 3.43 -20.84
C HIS A 36 3.02 1.91 -20.96
N GLY A 37 1.94 1.51 -21.61
CA GLY A 37 1.74 0.13 -22.10
C GLY A 37 1.11 -0.86 -21.12
N ARG A 38 0.80 -0.51 -19.86
CA ARG A 38 0.11 -1.43 -18.92
C ARG A 38 -0.95 -0.73 -18.08
N GLU A 39 -2.22 -1.15 -18.22
CA GLU A 39 -3.34 -0.57 -17.46
C GLU A 39 -3.15 -0.64 -15.93
N ILE A 40 -2.40 -1.63 -15.42
CA ILE A 40 -2.11 -1.75 -13.98
C ILE A 40 -1.31 -0.56 -13.42
N MET A 41 -0.57 0.16 -14.26
CA MET A 41 0.21 1.34 -13.88
C MET A 41 -0.67 2.55 -13.51
N ARG A 42 -1.99 2.46 -13.71
CA ARG A 42 -2.94 3.46 -13.19
C ARG A 42 -2.84 3.64 -11.68
N ASN A 43 -2.39 2.60 -10.95
CA ASN A 43 -2.17 2.67 -9.52
C ASN A 43 -0.99 3.58 -9.20
N THR A 44 0.10 3.47 -9.96
CA THR A 44 1.28 4.33 -9.85
C THR A 44 0.94 5.77 -10.19
N ALA A 45 0.19 6.00 -11.27
CA ALA A 45 -0.35 7.32 -11.63
C ALA A 45 -1.24 7.89 -10.50
N GLY A 46 -2.06 7.06 -9.86
CA GLY A 46 -2.89 7.48 -8.72
C GLY A 46 -2.08 7.87 -7.48
N VAL A 47 -0.97 7.16 -7.20
CA VAL A 47 -0.03 7.52 -6.13
C VAL A 47 0.65 8.85 -6.46
N ALA A 48 1.16 9.03 -7.67
CA ALA A 48 1.76 10.27 -8.15
C ALA A 48 0.79 11.46 -8.06
N ALA A 49 -0.43 11.29 -8.55
CA ALA A 49 -1.46 12.31 -8.48
C ALA A 49 -1.77 12.71 -7.03
N THR A 50 -1.89 11.72 -6.14
CA THR A 50 -2.14 11.99 -4.72
C THR A 50 -0.95 12.72 -4.09
N ALA A 51 0.29 12.30 -4.41
CA ALA A 51 1.51 12.94 -3.92
C ALA A 51 1.60 14.41 -4.37
N ALA A 52 1.33 14.69 -5.65
CA ALA A 52 1.30 16.06 -6.19
C ALA A 52 0.25 16.92 -5.49
N LEU A 53 -0.97 16.41 -5.31
CA LEU A 53 -2.05 17.14 -4.64
C LEU A 53 -1.68 17.55 -3.21
N ILE A 54 -0.97 16.70 -2.47
CA ILE A 54 -0.61 16.96 -1.06
C ILE A 54 0.81 17.55 -0.88
N GLY A 55 1.47 17.95 -1.97
CA GLY A 55 2.79 18.58 -1.95
C GLY A 55 3.94 17.65 -1.55
N MET A 56 3.85 16.35 -1.86
CA MET A 56 4.94 15.38 -1.67
C MET A 56 5.75 15.18 -2.96
N ASP A 57 7.08 15.11 -2.81
CA ASP A 57 8.01 14.73 -3.87
C ASP A 57 7.95 13.23 -4.21
N THR A 58 8.38 12.87 -5.42
CA THR A 58 8.36 11.48 -5.92
C THR A 58 9.47 10.59 -5.34
N GLU A 59 10.56 11.19 -4.84
CA GLU A 59 11.79 10.48 -4.42
C GLU A 59 11.51 9.32 -3.46
N VAL A 60 10.67 9.53 -2.44
CA VAL A 60 10.32 8.49 -1.45
C VAL A 60 9.61 7.30 -2.10
N PHE A 61 8.79 7.55 -3.12
CA PHE A 61 8.07 6.50 -3.83
C PHE A 61 9.00 5.73 -4.77
N GLU A 62 9.94 6.42 -5.43
CA GLU A 62 10.95 5.79 -6.27
C GLU A 62 11.84 4.82 -5.47
N GLU A 63 12.27 5.22 -4.27
CA GLU A 63 13.02 4.34 -3.35
C GLU A 63 12.20 3.10 -2.98
N LEU A 64 10.93 3.28 -2.57
CA LEU A 64 10.03 2.16 -2.23
C LEU A 64 9.75 1.23 -3.41
N MET A 65 9.66 1.79 -4.61
CA MET A 65 9.47 1.01 -5.83
C MET A 65 10.71 0.19 -6.17
N ALA A 66 11.92 0.76 -5.99
CA ALA A 66 13.17 0.06 -6.21
C ALA A 66 13.33 -1.16 -5.28
N ASP A 67 12.84 -1.08 -4.04
CA ASP A 67 12.87 -2.18 -3.08
C ASP A 67 11.88 -3.31 -3.40
N THR A 68 10.78 -3.01 -4.10
CA THR A 68 9.64 -3.91 -4.26
C THR A 68 9.47 -4.46 -5.68
N MET A 69 9.98 -3.76 -6.69
CA MET A 69 9.81 -4.09 -8.10
C MET A 69 11.10 -4.63 -8.72
N GLY A 70 10.96 -5.48 -9.74
CA GLY A 70 12.10 -5.88 -10.58
C GLY A 70 12.46 -4.78 -11.57
N GLU A 71 13.73 -4.73 -12.00
CA GLU A 71 14.31 -3.66 -12.85
C GLU A 71 13.43 -3.28 -14.05
N GLU A 72 12.96 -4.25 -14.84
CA GLU A 72 12.13 -3.98 -16.04
C GLU A 72 10.79 -3.31 -15.70
N MET A 73 10.20 -3.60 -14.54
CA MET A 73 8.96 -2.93 -14.12
C MET A 73 9.23 -1.60 -13.46
N LEU A 74 10.39 -1.43 -12.82
CA LEU A 74 10.73 -0.21 -12.11
C LEU A 74 10.79 0.98 -13.06
N GLU A 75 11.58 0.88 -14.13
CA GLU A 75 11.81 1.97 -15.10
C GLU A 75 10.50 2.56 -15.62
N THR A 76 9.63 1.72 -16.20
CA THR A 76 8.34 2.18 -16.74
C THR A 76 7.38 2.71 -15.66
N ASN A 77 7.42 2.20 -14.42
CA ASN A 77 6.58 2.76 -13.36
C ASN A 77 7.11 4.11 -12.87
N VAL A 78 8.44 4.33 -12.86
CA VAL A 78 9.03 5.63 -12.50
C VAL A 78 8.63 6.69 -13.53
N GLU A 79 8.68 6.38 -14.83
CA GLU A 79 8.21 7.29 -15.88
C GLU A 79 6.74 7.71 -15.67
N VAL A 80 5.86 6.73 -15.38
CA VAL A 80 4.44 7.01 -15.06
C VAL A 80 4.29 7.86 -13.81
N LEU A 81 5.11 7.61 -12.79
CA LEU A 81 5.08 8.34 -11.52
C LEU A 81 5.44 9.81 -11.75
N GLU A 82 6.55 10.08 -12.44
CA GLU A 82 7.04 11.43 -12.73
C GLU A 82 6.06 12.20 -13.63
N GLU A 83 5.57 11.58 -14.71
CA GLU A 83 4.68 12.23 -15.66
C GLU A 83 3.33 12.61 -15.01
N ALA A 84 2.71 11.67 -14.29
CA ALA A 84 1.45 11.92 -13.60
C ALA A 84 1.61 12.97 -12.48
N HIS A 85 2.76 12.98 -11.80
CA HIS A 85 3.04 13.98 -10.76
C HIS A 85 3.19 15.38 -11.38
N ALA A 86 3.94 15.49 -12.48
CA ALA A 86 4.14 16.74 -13.20
C ALA A 86 2.81 17.30 -13.74
N GLU A 87 1.99 16.46 -14.40
CA GLU A 87 0.69 16.89 -14.94
C GLU A 87 -0.22 17.44 -13.84
N VAL A 88 -0.28 16.77 -12.69
CA VAL A 88 -1.13 17.20 -11.57
C VAL A 88 -0.56 18.45 -10.89
N SER A 89 0.76 18.56 -10.78
CA SER A 89 1.42 19.74 -10.20
C SER A 89 1.18 21.03 -11.00
N GLU A 90 0.82 20.92 -12.29
CA GLU A 90 0.45 22.06 -13.13
C GLU A 90 -1.03 22.49 -12.99
N MET A 91 -1.84 21.72 -12.28
CA MET A 91 -3.27 22.02 -12.09
C MET A 91 -3.50 23.13 -11.06
N GLU A 92 -4.67 23.76 -11.13
CA GLU A 92 -5.10 24.71 -10.11
C GLU A 92 -5.66 23.94 -8.89
N PHE A 93 -5.04 24.13 -7.73
CA PHE A 93 -5.44 23.46 -6.50
C PHE A 93 -6.46 24.30 -5.75
N THR A 94 -7.72 23.85 -5.78
CA THR A 94 -8.81 24.42 -4.99
C THR A 94 -8.77 24.09 -3.48
N HIS A 95 -7.85 23.24 -3.03
CA HIS A 95 -7.75 22.78 -1.64
C HIS A 95 -6.48 23.31 -0.93
N ASP A 96 -6.47 23.26 0.40
CA ASP A 96 -5.34 23.68 1.26
C ASP A 96 -4.93 22.50 2.17
N LEU A 97 -4.35 21.46 1.57
CA LEU A 97 -3.87 20.26 2.26
C LEU A 97 -2.41 20.05 1.91
N GLU A 98 -1.59 19.90 2.93
CA GLU A 98 -0.17 19.60 2.78
C GLU A 98 0.20 18.47 3.75
N VAL A 99 1.20 17.69 3.37
CA VAL A 99 1.73 16.67 4.28
C VAL A 99 2.53 17.32 5.40
N PRO A 100 2.27 16.96 6.68
CA PRO A 100 3.05 17.46 7.78
C PRO A 100 4.53 17.09 7.61
N THR A 101 5.39 18.09 7.75
CA THR A 101 6.83 17.87 7.79
C THR A 101 7.27 17.51 9.22
N GLY A 102 8.23 16.62 9.33
CA GLY A 102 8.73 16.14 10.60
C GLY A 102 9.97 15.29 10.44
N SER A 103 10.72 15.15 11.53
CA SER A 103 11.84 14.21 11.62
C SER A 103 11.78 13.49 12.95
N HIS A 104 12.35 12.29 12.99
CA HIS A 104 12.48 11.50 14.19
C HIS A 104 13.96 11.29 14.48
N ASP A 105 14.37 11.49 15.73
CA ASP A 105 15.76 11.25 16.16
C ASP A 105 16.10 9.76 16.19
N GLU A 106 15.08 8.91 16.25
CA GLU A 106 15.19 7.45 16.34
C GLU A 106 14.57 6.78 15.10
N GLU A 107 15.13 5.61 14.76
CA GLU A 107 14.61 4.75 13.70
C GLU A 107 13.16 4.34 13.99
N GLN A 108 12.27 4.67 13.05
CA GLN A 108 10.85 4.34 13.16
C GLN A 108 10.57 2.96 12.57
N VAL A 109 9.66 2.20 13.19
CA VAL A 109 9.19 0.92 12.68
C VAL A 109 7.69 0.99 12.44
N LEU A 110 7.25 0.63 11.23
CA LEU A 110 5.83 0.53 10.90
C LEU A 110 5.32 -0.88 11.20
N LEU A 111 4.39 -0.99 12.16
CA LEU A 111 3.80 -2.26 12.57
C LEU A 111 2.27 -2.21 12.44
N ASN A 112 1.68 -3.28 11.91
CA ASN A 112 0.23 -3.50 12.01
C ASN A 112 -0.10 -4.23 13.32
N GLY A 113 -1.39 -4.30 13.68
CA GLY A 113 -1.82 -4.94 14.93
C GLY A 113 -1.40 -6.41 15.05
N SER A 114 -1.37 -7.14 13.93
CA SER A 114 -0.94 -8.54 13.91
C SER A 114 0.55 -8.70 14.21
N HIS A 115 1.39 -7.81 13.68
CA HIS A 115 2.82 -7.73 14.02
C HIS A 115 3.00 -7.47 15.52
N SER A 116 2.28 -6.49 16.08
CA SER A 116 2.41 -6.10 17.48
C SER A 116 2.08 -7.25 18.43
N VAL A 117 0.99 -7.99 18.18
CA VAL A 117 0.62 -9.15 19.00
C VAL A 117 1.62 -10.28 18.85
N ALA A 118 2.03 -10.60 17.62
CA ALA A 118 2.97 -11.70 17.37
C ALA A 118 4.34 -11.41 18.01
N TYR A 119 4.91 -10.22 17.79
CA TYR A 119 6.21 -9.85 18.34
C TYR A 119 6.17 -9.69 19.86
N GLY A 120 5.12 -9.11 20.43
CA GLY A 120 4.94 -9.03 21.88
C GLY A 120 4.89 -10.43 22.53
N ALA A 121 4.14 -11.37 21.94
CA ALA A 121 4.10 -12.74 22.43
C ALA A 121 5.49 -13.43 22.37
N ILE A 122 6.23 -13.22 21.29
CA ILE A 122 7.60 -13.79 21.14
C ILE A 122 8.55 -13.22 22.19
N ASP A 123 8.46 -11.91 22.42
CA ASP A 123 9.30 -11.15 23.36
C ASP A 123 9.05 -11.59 24.80
N GLU A 124 7.77 -11.72 25.20
CA GLU A 124 7.33 -12.27 26.50
C GLU A 124 7.58 -13.77 26.67
N GLY A 125 8.21 -14.40 25.68
CA GLY A 125 8.68 -15.77 25.83
C GLY A 125 7.67 -16.84 25.44
N CYS A 126 6.57 -16.52 24.75
CA CYS A 126 5.68 -17.53 24.20
C CYS A 126 6.48 -18.47 23.27
N ARG A 127 6.24 -19.79 23.42
CA ARG A 127 6.87 -20.85 22.60
C ARG A 127 5.88 -21.79 21.94
N PHE A 128 4.59 -21.56 22.14
CA PHE A 128 3.52 -22.38 21.61
C PHE A 128 2.36 -21.50 21.19
N ILE A 129 1.83 -21.77 20.01
CA ILE A 129 0.60 -21.17 19.50
C ILE A 129 -0.25 -22.28 18.87
N ALA A 130 -1.55 -22.23 19.10
CA ALA A 130 -2.51 -23.13 18.49
C ALA A 130 -3.76 -22.34 18.12
N GLY A 131 -4.37 -22.72 17.01
CA GLY A 131 -5.72 -22.28 16.69
C GLY A 131 -6.13 -22.67 15.29
N TYR A 132 -7.37 -22.33 14.96
CA TYR A 132 -8.02 -22.62 13.69
C TYR A 132 -8.07 -21.36 12.79
N PRO A 133 -7.56 -21.41 11.54
CA PRO A 133 -7.53 -20.24 10.66
C PRO A 133 -8.90 -19.57 10.51
N MET A 134 -8.97 -18.29 10.89
CA MET A 134 -10.15 -17.45 10.75
C MET A 134 -9.72 -15.98 10.67
N THR A 135 -10.24 -15.23 9.71
CA THR A 135 -10.04 -13.76 9.66
C THR A 135 -10.62 -13.12 10.93
N PRO A 136 -9.92 -12.20 11.60
CA PRO A 136 -8.64 -11.57 11.23
C PRO A 136 -7.39 -12.14 11.93
N TRP A 137 -7.50 -13.15 12.80
CA TRP A 137 -6.38 -13.57 13.66
C TRP A 137 -5.36 -14.49 12.97
N THR A 138 -5.70 -15.03 11.79
CA THR A 138 -4.78 -15.86 10.98
C THR A 138 -3.44 -15.18 10.71
N ASP A 139 -3.41 -13.84 10.58
CA ASP A 139 -2.17 -13.09 10.38
C ASP A 139 -1.27 -13.13 11.60
N VAL A 140 -1.83 -13.03 12.82
CA VAL A 140 -1.06 -13.20 14.07
C VAL A 140 -0.42 -14.58 14.09
N PHE A 141 -1.19 -15.62 13.78
CA PHE A 141 -0.68 -17.00 13.74
C PHE A 141 0.45 -17.16 12.73
N THR A 142 0.27 -16.60 11.52
CA THR A 142 1.23 -16.66 10.43
C THR A 142 2.52 -15.95 10.82
N MET A 143 2.44 -14.70 11.28
CA MET A 143 3.59 -13.91 11.74
C MET A 143 4.34 -14.61 12.87
N TYR A 144 3.62 -15.15 13.85
CA TYR A 144 4.22 -15.89 14.95
C TYR A 144 4.98 -17.13 14.47
N VAL A 145 4.43 -17.92 13.54
CA VAL A 145 5.08 -19.17 13.06
C VAL A 145 6.26 -18.90 12.13
N PHE A 146 6.18 -17.89 11.27
CA PHE A 146 7.19 -17.64 10.24
C PHE A 146 8.33 -16.71 10.68
N THR A 147 8.22 -16.06 11.84
CA THR A 147 9.31 -15.23 12.37
C THR A 147 10.58 -16.08 12.61
N PRO A 148 11.77 -15.67 12.15
CA PRO A 148 13.01 -16.45 12.33
C PRO A 148 13.31 -16.80 13.80
N ARG A 149 12.97 -15.90 14.74
CA ARG A 149 13.12 -16.12 16.19
C ARG A 149 12.27 -17.26 16.73
N THR A 150 11.07 -17.51 16.19
CA THR A 150 10.26 -18.67 16.60
C THR A 150 10.72 -19.94 15.92
N GLN A 151 11.15 -19.89 14.66
CA GLN A 151 11.72 -21.07 13.98
C GLN A 151 12.97 -21.62 14.69
N GLN A 152 13.74 -20.75 15.36
CA GLN A 152 14.90 -21.16 16.17
C GLN A 152 14.54 -21.65 17.58
N ARG A 153 13.35 -21.30 18.11
CA ARG A 153 12.96 -21.53 19.52
C ARG A 153 11.83 -22.54 19.69
N VAL A 154 11.04 -22.80 18.66
CA VAL A 154 9.92 -23.75 18.66
C VAL A 154 10.41 -25.05 18.01
N GLN A 155 10.24 -26.16 18.73
CA GLN A 155 10.61 -27.50 18.25
C GLN A 155 9.98 -27.75 16.86
N PRO A 156 10.74 -28.31 15.88
CA PRO A 156 10.30 -28.50 14.49
C PRO A 156 9.06 -29.40 14.32
N GLU A 157 8.59 -30.04 15.38
CA GLU A 157 7.45 -30.96 15.36
C GLU A 157 6.09 -30.24 15.34
N ILE A 158 6.01 -29.01 15.84
CA ILE A 158 4.74 -28.25 15.91
C ILE A 158 4.43 -27.56 14.58
N VAL A 159 5.46 -27.15 13.82
CA VAL A 159 5.31 -26.50 12.51
C VAL A 159 4.88 -27.50 11.42
N LYS A 160 4.99 -28.81 11.64
CA LYS A 160 4.58 -29.83 10.67
C LYS A 160 3.06 -29.98 10.52
N SER A 161 2.26 -29.57 11.50
CA SER A 161 0.79 -29.76 11.42
C SER A 161 0.07 -28.74 10.52
N SER A 162 0.74 -27.68 10.06
CA SER A 162 0.19 -26.72 9.10
C SER A 162 0.49 -27.07 7.63
N ARG A 163 1.37 -28.04 7.37
CA ARG A 163 1.47 -28.68 6.04
C ARG A 163 0.34 -29.68 5.92
N CYS A 164 -0.74 -29.26 5.26
CA CYS A 164 -1.83 -30.16 4.87
C CYS A 164 -1.23 -31.39 4.14
N PRO A 165 -1.38 -32.62 4.67
CA PRO A 165 -0.88 -33.82 4.00
C PRO A 165 -1.81 -34.13 2.82
N GLY A 166 -1.54 -33.49 1.67
CA GLY A 166 -2.44 -33.52 0.53
C GLY A 166 -1.80 -33.09 -0.79
N ARG A 167 -0.65 -33.66 -1.13
CA ARG A 167 -0.19 -33.85 -2.52
C ARG A 167 0.92 -34.91 -2.55
N LEU A 168 0.48 -36.17 -2.45
CA LEU A 168 1.18 -37.32 -3.01
C LEU A 168 0.33 -37.79 -4.19
N ALA A 169 0.68 -37.27 -5.37
CA ALA A 169 0.49 -37.88 -6.69
C ALA A 169 1.42 -37.12 -7.65
#